data_AF-A0A5A9FPK5-F1
#
_entry.id   AF-A0A5A9FPK5-F1
#
_cell.length_a   1.000
_cell.length_b   1.000
_cell.length_c   1.000
_cell.angle_alpha   90.00
_cell.angle_beta   90.00
_cell.angle_gamma   90.00
#
_symmetry.space_group_name_H-M   'P 1'
#
loop_
_entity.id
_entity.type
_entity.pdbx_description
1 polymer ?
#
loop_
_entity_poly.entity_id
_entity_poly.type
_entity_poly.pdbx_seq_one_letter_code
_entity_poly.pdbx_strand_id
1 'polypeptide(L)' 'MAAEPAPAASNVSAAQAEAKEIAKSMGNCTPAKVEVLRYTVGREGSTTFKIGCSEDKDAFVVVQCRSRICALAR' A
#
# COMPACT_ATOMS: atom_id res chain seq x y z
N MET A 1 -6.48 -3.20 -31.35
CA MET A 1 -5.78 -4.11 -30.42
C MET A 1 -4.97 -3.25 -29.45
N ALA A 2 -5.30 -3.27 -28.15
CA ALA A 2 -4.40 -2.86 -27.08
C ALA A 2 -4.76 -3.71 -25.85
N ALA A 3 -4.23 -4.94 -25.84
CA ALA A 3 -3.86 -5.62 -24.62
C ALA A 3 -2.86 -4.70 -23.88
N GLU A 4 -2.75 -4.59 -22.56
CA GLU A 4 -2.82 -5.60 -21.50
C GLU A 4 -3.11 -4.88 -20.16
N PRO A 5 -4.00 -5.35 -19.26
CA PRO A 5 -4.00 -4.89 -17.88
C PRO A 5 -2.94 -5.66 -17.07
N ALA A 6 -1.65 -5.42 -17.31
CA ALA A 6 -0.56 -6.16 -16.66
C ALA A 6 0.52 -5.37 -15.88
N PRO A 7 0.64 -4.02 -15.90
CA PRO A 7 1.55 -3.35 -14.95
C PRO A 7 0.92 -3.17 -13.56
N ALA A 8 -0.38 -3.44 -13.40
CA ALA A 8 -1.10 -3.12 -12.18
C ALA A 8 -0.79 -4.05 -11.00
N ALA A 9 -0.76 -5.36 -11.23
CA ALA A 9 -0.51 -6.35 -10.17
C ALA A 9 0.94 -6.32 -9.67
N SER A 10 1.91 -6.12 -10.57
CA SER A 10 3.32 -6.02 -10.23
C SER A 10 3.63 -4.78 -9.39
N ASN A 11 2.98 -3.65 -9.72
CA ASN A 11 3.11 -2.42 -8.95
C ASN A 11 2.47 -2.55 -7.57
N VAL A 12 1.36 -3.29 -7.45
CA VAL A 12 0.76 -3.59 -6.14
C VAL A 12 1.70 -4.42 -5.29
N SER A 13 2.36 -5.46 -5.83
CA SER A 13 3.31 -6.28 -5.07
C SER A 13 4.52 -5.49 -4.56
N ALA A 14 5.13 -4.65 -5.40
CA ALA A 14 6.24 -3.79 -5.01
C ALA A 14 5.82 -2.72 -3.98
N ALA A 15 4.66 -2.08 -4.19
CA ALA A 15 4.15 -1.09 -3.27
C ALA A 15 3.63 -1.71 -1.95
N GLN A 16 3.29 -3.00 -1.94
CA GLN A 16 2.96 -3.73 -0.71
C GLN A 16 4.20 -3.93 0.18
N ALA A 17 5.36 -4.21 -0.42
CA ALA A 17 6.62 -4.31 0.32
C ALA A 17 7.01 -2.96 0.95
N GLU A 18 6.97 -1.87 0.16
CA GLU A 18 7.18 -0.52 0.70
C GLU A 18 6.15 -0.16 1.77
N ALA A 19 4.88 -0.49 1.57
CA ALA A 19 3.85 -0.19 2.55
C ALA A 19 4.09 -0.91 3.88
N LYS A 20 4.52 -2.18 3.87
CA LYS A 20 4.90 -2.91 5.09
C LYS A 20 6.10 -2.28 5.80
N GLU A 21 7.10 -1.84 5.04
CA GLU A 21 8.28 -1.15 5.58
C GLU A 21 7.89 0.19 6.24
N ILE A 22 7.07 1.01 5.57
CA ILE A 22 6.56 2.28 6.08
C ILE A 22 5.67 2.06 7.30
N ALA A 23 4.79 1.05 7.29
CA ALA A 23 3.96 0.70 8.44
C ALA A 23 4.81 0.31 9.66
N LYS A 24 5.87 -0.48 9.45
CA LYS A 24 6.78 -0.90 10.51
C LYS A 24 7.65 0.25 11.02
N SER A 25 8.26 1.02 10.12
CA SER A 25 9.25 2.04 10.45
C SER A 25 8.63 3.38 10.84
N MET A 26 7.56 3.80 10.18
CA MET A 26 6.87 5.08 10.45
C MET A 26 5.59 4.90 11.25
N GLY A 27 4.89 3.77 11.10
CA GLY A 27 3.72 3.45 11.92
C GLY A 27 4.09 2.83 13.27
N ASN A 28 5.36 2.46 13.48
CA ASN A 28 5.84 1.71 14.64
C ASN A 28 4.92 0.52 14.98
N CYS A 29 4.42 -0.15 13.95
CA CYS A 29 3.43 -1.21 14.10
C CYS A 29 3.85 -2.46 13.32
N THR A 30 3.64 -3.62 13.92
CA THR A 30 3.94 -4.89 13.25
C THR A 30 2.87 -5.21 12.19
N PRO A 31 3.19 -5.23 10.88
CA PRO A 31 2.20 -5.46 9.83
C PRO A 31 1.67 -6.91 9.88
N ALA A 32 0.41 -7.09 10.30
CA ALA A 32 -0.26 -8.39 10.39
C ALA A 32 -1.05 -8.72 9.13
N LYS A 33 -1.87 -7.77 8.66
CA LYS A 33 -2.75 -7.97 7.50
C LYS A 33 -2.66 -6.78 6.56
N VAL A 34 -2.23 -7.00 5.33
CA VAL A 34 -2.18 -5.95 4.30
C VAL A 34 -3.36 -6.11 3.36
N GLU A 35 -4.16 -5.07 3.22
CA GLU A 35 -5.28 -4.99 2.28
C GLU A 35 -5.10 -3.80 1.35
N VAL A 36 -5.43 -3.98 0.08
CA VAL A 36 -5.44 -2.87 -0.88
C VAL A 36 -6.82 -2.22 -0.83
N LEU A 37 -6.91 -1.06 -0.20
CA LEU A 37 -8.17 -0.31 -0.12
C LEU A 37 -8.55 0.26 -1.47
N ARG A 38 -7.58 0.84 -2.17
CA ARG A 38 -7.85 1.56 -3.41
C ARG A 38 -6.64 1.51 -4.31
N TYR A 39 -6.86 1.10 -5.54
CA TYR A 39 -5.83 1.10 -6.57
C TYR A 39 -6.33 1.94 -7.73
N THR A 40 -5.68 3.09 -7.95
CA THR A 40 -6.05 4.05 -8.99
C THR A 40 -4.99 4.02 -10.06
N VAL A 41 -5.40 3.71 -11.30
CA VAL A 41 -4.54 3.76 -12.49
C VAL A 41 -4.90 4.97 -13.34
N GLY A 42 -3.90 5.76 -13.71
CA GLY A 42 -4.09 7.00 -14.46
C GLY A 42 -2.84 7.88 -14.43
N ARG A 43 -2.99 9.17 -14.77
CA ARG A 43 -1.89 10.16 -14.82
C ARG A 43 -1.12 10.28 -13.48
N GLU A 44 -1.82 10.04 -12.37
CA GLU A 44 -1.26 9.94 -11.02
C GLU A 44 -1.65 8.60 -10.38
N GLY A 45 -1.07 7.52 -10.90
CA GLY A 45 -1.28 6.18 -10.35
C GLY A 45 -1.01 6.15 -8.85
N SER A 46 -2.02 5.75 -8.06
CA SER A 46 -2.00 5.83 -6.60
C SER A 46 -2.59 4.56 -6.00
N THR A 47 -1.91 3.97 -5.02
CA THR A 47 -2.33 2.75 -4.33
C THR A 47 -2.40 3.02 -2.84
N THR A 48 -3.57 2.79 -2.26
CA THR A 48 -3.82 2.90 -0.83
C THR A 48 -3.84 1.50 -0.23
N PHE A 49 -2.94 1.22 0.69
CA PHE A 49 -2.84 0.00 1.46
C PHE A 49 -3.33 0.26 2.88
N LYS A 50 -4.24 -0.57 3.39
CA LYS A 50 -4.57 -0.64 4.81
C LYS A 50 -3.80 -1.80 5.41
N ILE A 51 -2.97 -1.49 6.39
CA ILE A 51 -2.16 -2.48 7.09
C ILE A 51 -2.69 -2.56 8.50
N GLY A 52 -3.36 -3.66 8.82
CA GLY A 52 -3.71 -4.01 10.18
C GLY A 52 -2.43 -4.34 10.96
N CYS A 53 -2.28 -3.71 12.11
CA CYS A 53 -1.19 -3.94 13.04
C CYS A 53 -1.51 -5.17 13.90
N SER A 54 -0.50 -5.96 14.23
CA SER A 54 -0.67 -7.12 15.10
C SER A 54 -0.76 -6.76 16.58
N GLU A 55 -0.30 -5.57 16.96
CA GLU A 55 -0.23 -5.10 18.35
C GLU A 55 -1.59 -4.72 18.91
N ASP A 56 -2.45 -4.11 18.08
CA ASP A 56 -3.78 -3.71 18.50
C ASP A 56 -4.79 -4.01 17.38
N LYS A 57 -5.94 -4.58 17.75
CA LYS A 57 -6.95 -5.07 16.80
C LYS A 57 -7.64 -3.92 16.06
N ASP A 58 -7.60 -2.72 16.63
CA ASP A 58 -8.08 -1.48 16.02
C ASP A 58 -6.93 -0.62 15.47
N ALA A 59 -5.66 -0.97 15.72
CA ALA A 59 -4.54 -0.29 15.08
C ALA A 59 -4.42 -0.76 13.63
N PHE A 60 -4.70 0.15 12.72
CA PHE A 60 -4.36 0.01 11.32
C PHE A 60 -3.67 1.28 10.86
N VAL A 61 -2.71 1.12 9.97
CA VAL A 61 -2.07 2.24 9.29
C VAL A 61 -2.44 2.20 7.83
N VAL A 62 -2.75 3.35 7.27
CA VAL A 62 -2.98 3.47 5.84
C VAL A 62 -1.69 3.99 5.20
N VAL A 63 -1.27 3.38 4.11
CA VAL A 63 -0.10 3.81 3.32
C VAL A 63 -0.58 4.13 1.93
N GLN A 64 -0.28 5.33 1.45
CA GLN A 64 -0.57 5.73 0.10
C GLN A 64 0.72 5.79 -0.72
N CYS A 65 0.80 4.94 -1.73
CA CYS A 65 1.88 4.87 -2.70
C CYS A 65 1.45 5.51 -4.01
N ARG A 66 2.00 6.69 -4.33
CA ARG A 66 1.71 7.43 -5.55
C ARG A 66 2.92 7.45 -6.46
N SER A 67 2.79 6.86 -7.65
CA SER A 67 3.85 6.66 -8.65
C SER A 67 5.07 5.87 -8.13
N ARG A 68 5.94 6.52 -7.35
CA ARG A 68 7.21 5.99 -6.79
C ARG A 68 7.41 6.39 -5.32
N ILE A 69 6.43 7.06 -4.71
CA ILE A 69 6.53 7.62 -3.36
C ILE A 69 5.47 6.96 -2.50
N CYS A 70 5.89 6.23 -1.49
CA CYS A 70 5.01 5.66 -0.46
C CYS A 70 5.10 6.50 0.82
N ALA A 71 3.95 6.94 1.30
CA ALA A 71 3.85 7.69 2.55
C ALA A 71 2.75 7.10 3.43
N LEU A 72 2.98 7.11 4.74
CA LEU A 72 1.98 6.74 5.72
C LEU A 72 0.88 7.80 5.70
N ALA A 73 -0.29 7.46 5.18
CA ALA A 73 -1.51 8.25 5.26
C ALA A 73 -2.19 7.86 6.58
N ARG A 74 -1.81 8.49 7.69
CA ARG A 74 -2.46 8.24 8.99
C ARG A 74 -3.89 8.78 9.01
#